data_AF-A0A810BWK5-F1
#
_entry.id   AF-A0A810BWK5-F1
#
_cell.length_a   1.000
_cell.length_b   1.000
_cell.length_c   1.000
_cell.angle_alpha   90.00
_cell.angle_beta   90.00
_cell.angle_gamma   90.00
#
_symmetry.space_group_name_H-M   'P 1'
#
loop_
_entity.id
_entity.type
_entity.pdbx_description
1 polymer ?
#
loop_
_entity_poly.entity_id
_entity_poly.type
_entity_poly.pdbx_seq_one_letter_code
_entity_poly.pdbx_strand_id
1 'polypeptide(L)'
;MSDLDLSKLNDKNPSHWVDSGEPSLAAVKALNPGRTVTREEVRATGRMRNRAPAARPVVNHALLIAEAALAVQQQIQKIAKLKAKVKERNAAFAAVHAELMRVTPPPSVEDVIREHLRRTAEHAAGGNVAAPVEPVFRSKLDAVMSGAPRRGARDSNARRIRSLL
;
A
#
# COMPACT_ATOMS: atom_id res chain seq x y z
N MET A 1 -30.01 10.50 -47.80
CA MET A 1 -30.38 11.18 -46.53
C MET A 1 -31.83 10.84 -46.26
N SER A 2 -32.19 10.50 -45.01
CA SER A 2 -33.58 10.17 -44.67
C SER A 2 -34.43 11.45 -44.71
N ASP A 3 -35.26 11.60 -45.74
CA ASP A 3 -36.19 12.74 -45.90
C ASP A 3 -37.36 12.63 -44.91
N LEU A 4 -37.13 12.94 -43.63
CA LEU A 4 -38.19 13.13 -42.64
C LEU A 4 -38.46 14.63 -42.52
N ASP A 5 -39.73 15.05 -42.65
CA ASP A 5 -40.08 16.45 -42.39
C ASP A 5 -40.08 16.71 -40.88
N LEU A 6 -38.97 17.27 -40.41
CA LEU A 6 -38.74 17.64 -39.00
C LEU A 6 -38.85 19.15 -38.76
N SER A 7 -39.15 19.93 -39.80
CA SER A 7 -39.17 21.40 -39.76
C SER A 7 -40.23 21.96 -38.80
N LYS A 8 -41.30 21.21 -38.57
CA LYS A 8 -42.44 21.59 -37.72
C LYS A 8 -42.28 21.16 -36.26
N LEU A 9 -41.16 20.57 -35.87
CA LEU A 9 -40.89 20.22 -34.47
C LEU A 9 -40.61 21.49 -33.65
N ASN A 10 -41.55 21.86 -32.79
CA ASN A 10 -41.38 22.95 -31.83
C ASN A 10 -40.45 22.56 -30.65
N ASP A 11 -39.29 23.20 -30.54
CA ASP A 11 -38.31 23.03 -29.44
C ASP A 11 -38.89 23.34 -28.04
N LYS A 12 -39.95 24.16 -27.97
CA LYS A 12 -40.63 24.56 -26.72
C LYS A 12 -41.70 23.55 -26.26
N ASN A 13 -42.23 22.70 -27.16
CA ASN A 13 -43.26 21.74 -26.80
C ASN A 13 -42.63 20.46 -26.23
N PRO A 14 -42.78 20.14 -24.94
CA PRO A 14 -42.15 18.95 -24.34
C PRO A 14 -42.61 17.63 -24.96
N SER A 15 -43.83 17.53 -25.51
CA SER A 15 -44.32 16.28 -26.10
C SER A 15 -43.63 15.91 -27.43
N HIS A 16 -42.92 16.86 -28.04
CA HIS A 16 -42.16 16.63 -29.26
C HIS A 16 -40.79 15.99 -29.02
N TRP A 17 -40.34 15.90 -27.77
CA TRP A 17 -38.98 15.50 -27.41
C TRP A 17 -38.99 14.44 -26.31
N VAL A 18 -37.99 13.57 -26.35
CA VAL A 18 -37.72 12.59 -25.29
C VAL A 18 -36.73 13.20 -24.29
N ASP A 19 -36.60 12.63 -23.09
CA ASP A 19 -35.71 13.15 -22.04
C ASP A 19 -34.24 13.23 -22.45
N SER A 20 -33.83 12.39 -23.41
CA SER A 20 -32.49 12.43 -24.02
C SER A 20 -32.27 13.62 -24.96
N GLY A 21 -33.32 14.37 -25.32
CA GLY A 21 -33.28 15.48 -26.28
C GLY A 21 -33.52 15.06 -27.74
N GLU A 22 -33.71 13.77 -28.02
CA GLU A 22 -34.10 13.27 -29.35
C GLU A 22 -35.59 13.57 -29.65
N PRO A 23 -36.00 13.72 -30.92
CA PRO A 23 -37.41 13.84 -31.30
C PRO A 23 -38.23 12.62 -30.86
N SER A 24 -39.46 12.85 -30.41
CA SER A 24 -40.41 11.80 -30.04
C SER A 24 -40.94 11.09 -31.27
N LEU A 25 -40.99 9.74 -31.26
CA LEU A 25 -41.54 8.95 -32.36
C LEU A 25 -42.99 9.31 -32.68
N ALA A 26 -43.80 9.61 -31.66
CA ALA A 26 -45.19 9.99 -31.84
C ALA A 26 -45.32 11.33 -32.58
N ALA A 27 -44.48 12.31 -32.23
CA ALA A 27 -44.46 13.62 -32.89
C ALA A 27 -43.99 13.51 -34.35
N VAL A 28 -42.95 12.70 -34.62
CA VAL A 28 -42.45 12.52 -36.00
C VAL A 28 -43.46 11.77 -36.87
N LYS A 29 -44.17 10.77 -36.31
CA LYS A 29 -45.27 10.07 -37.03
C LYS A 29 -46.45 10.99 -37.34
N ALA A 30 -46.79 11.90 -36.42
CA ALA A 30 -47.85 12.88 -36.67
C ALA A 30 -47.50 13.86 -37.81
N LEU A 31 -46.21 14.16 -37.99
CA LEU A 31 -45.73 15.03 -39.07
C LEU A 31 -45.58 14.32 -40.43
N ASN A 32 -45.45 13.00 -40.42
CA ASN A 32 -45.25 12.17 -41.62
C ASN A 32 -46.36 11.10 -41.70
N PRO A 33 -47.63 11.48 -41.92
CA PRO A 33 -48.75 10.55 -41.95
C PRO A 33 -48.58 9.53 -43.08
N GLY A 34 -48.90 8.25 -42.80
CA GLY A 34 -48.82 7.16 -43.78
C GLY A 34 -47.43 6.53 -43.94
N ARG A 35 -46.40 7.03 -43.25
CA ARG A 35 -45.04 6.45 -43.28
C ARG A 35 -44.73 5.70 -41.98
N THR A 36 -44.14 4.52 -42.11
CA THR A 36 -43.55 3.78 -40.99
C THR A 36 -42.22 4.43 -40.60
N VAL A 37 -42.22 5.24 -39.54
CA VAL A 37 -41.01 5.88 -38.99
C VAL A 37 -40.39 4.99 -37.91
N THR A 38 -39.12 4.62 -38.10
CA THR A 38 -38.31 3.88 -37.11
C THR A 38 -37.48 4.83 -36.24
N ARG A 39 -37.04 4.34 -35.06
CA ARG A 39 -36.19 5.13 -34.16
C ARG A 39 -34.81 5.41 -34.75
N GLU A 40 -34.31 4.50 -35.57
CA GLU A 40 -33.03 4.62 -36.25
C GLU A 40 -33.05 5.73 -37.30
N GLU A 41 -34.13 5.85 -38.06
CA GLU A 41 -34.31 6.96 -39.02
C GLU A 41 -34.36 8.32 -38.31
N VAL A 42 -35.06 8.40 -37.16
CA VAL A 42 -35.09 9.64 -36.37
C VAL A 42 -33.70 10.00 -35.85
N ARG A 43 -32.92 9.02 -35.39
CA ARG A 43 -31.52 9.26 -34.96
C ARG A 43 -30.62 9.65 -36.14
N ALA A 44 -30.81 9.06 -37.30
CA ALA A 44 -30.05 9.37 -38.51
C ALA A 44 -30.21 10.84 -38.96
N THR A 45 -31.31 11.50 -38.58
CA THR A 45 -31.51 12.93 -38.86
C THR A 45 -30.60 13.86 -38.04
N GLY A 46 -30.05 13.38 -36.92
CA GLY A 46 -29.18 14.16 -36.04
C GLY A 46 -29.85 15.37 -35.36
N ARG A 47 -31.17 15.57 -35.53
CA ARG A 47 -31.89 16.68 -34.90
C ARG A 47 -31.97 16.45 -33.39
N MET A 48 -31.52 17.43 -32.61
CA MET A 48 -31.61 17.42 -31.15
C MET A 48 -32.32 18.67 -30.65
N ARG A 49 -33.02 18.56 -29.51
CA ARG A 49 -33.61 19.70 -28.83
C ARG A 49 -32.50 20.63 -28.36
N ASN A 50 -32.60 21.92 -28.69
CA ASN A 50 -31.76 22.95 -28.09
C ASN A 50 -32.05 23.03 -26.58
N ARG A 51 -31.27 22.31 -25.77
CA ARG A 51 -31.24 22.49 -24.31
C ARG A 51 -30.07 23.39 -23.94
N ALA A 52 -30.32 24.35 -23.06
CA ALA A 52 -29.24 25.04 -22.37
C ALA A 52 -28.40 24.00 -21.59
N PRO A 53 -27.06 24.08 -21.60
CA PRO A 53 -26.22 23.15 -20.87
C PRO A 53 -26.59 23.18 -19.39
N ALA A 54 -26.70 21.99 -18.77
CA ALA A 54 -26.97 21.88 -17.34
C ALA A 54 -25.93 22.69 -16.55
N ALA A 55 -26.40 23.46 -15.57
CA ALA A 55 -25.52 24.26 -14.71
C ALA A 55 -24.50 23.34 -14.03
N ARG A 56 -23.21 23.63 -14.21
CA ARG A 56 -22.15 22.87 -13.56
C ARG A 56 -22.16 23.18 -12.06
N PRO A 57 -21.98 22.18 -11.18
CA PRO A 57 -21.85 22.44 -9.76
C PRO A 57 -20.63 23.33 -9.50
N VAL A 58 -20.81 24.38 -8.71
CA VAL A 58 -19.72 25.27 -8.31
C VAL A 58 -18.95 24.59 -7.19
N VAL A 59 -17.73 24.14 -7.47
CA VAL A 59 -16.83 23.56 -6.46
C VAL A 59 -16.01 24.67 -5.82
N ASN A 60 -16.08 24.78 -4.49
CA ASN A 60 -15.34 25.79 -3.74
C ASN A 60 -13.92 25.30 -3.43
N HIS A 61 -13.01 25.47 -4.40
CA HIS A 61 -11.64 24.95 -4.33
C HIS A 61 -10.83 25.46 -3.13
N ALA A 62 -11.12 26.66 -2.62
CA ALA A 62 -10.43 27.22 -1.45
C ALA A 62 -10.62 26.35 -0.20
N LEU A 63 -11.82 25.79 -0.01
CA LEU A 63 -12.13 24.92 1.13
C LEU A 63 -11.38 23.59 1.05
N LEU A 64 -11.33 22.98 -0.14
CA LEU A 64 -10.59 21.74 -0.38
C LEU A 64 -9.08 21.90 -0.15
N ILE A 65 -8.51 23.04 -0.56
CA ILE A 65 -7.09 23.35 -0.34
C ILE A 65 -6.81 23.52 1.16
N ALA A 66 -7.69 24.21 1.89
CA ALA A 66 -7.53 24.42 3.33
C ALA A 66 -7.61 23.10 4.12
N GLU A 67 -8.54 22.21 3.78
CA GLU A 67 -8.67 20.88 4.40
C GLU A 67 -7.42 20.03 4.16
N ALA A 68 -6.92 20.01 2.92
CA ALA A 68 -5.70 19.28 2.58
C ALA A 68 -4.47 19.82 3.33
N ALA A 69 -4.32 21.15 3.41
CA ALA A 69 -3.23 21.78 4.15
C ALA A 69 -3.25 21.42 5.64
N LEU A 70 -4.44 21.41 6.25
CA LEU A 70 -4.61 21.07 7.68
C LEU A 70 -4.26 19.59 7.94
N ALA A 71 -4.66 18.68 7.05
CA ALA A 71 -4.29 17.27 7.14
C ALA A 71 -2.76 17.07 7.04
N VAL A 72 -2.09 17.76 6.12
CA VAL A 72 -0.62 17.71 6.00
C VAL A 72 0.06 18.21 7.27
N GLN A 73 -0.42 19.32 7.84
CA GLN A 73 0.16 19.87 9.05
C GLN A 73 0.05 18.94 10.26
N GLN A 74 -1.08 18.23 10.41
CA GLN A 74 -1.24 17.21 11.44
C GLN A 74 -0.26 16.04 11.26
N GLN A 75 0.02 15.63 10.03
CA GLN A 75 1.00 14.56 9.75
C GLN A 75 2.42 14.99 10.09
N ILE A 76 2.80 16.24 9.74
CA ILE A 76 4.11 16.80 10.10
C ILE A 76 4.30 16.79 11.63
N GLN A 77 3.28 17.18 12.40
CA GLN A 77 3.35 17.13 13.87
C GLN A 77 3.50 15.71 14.41
N LYS A 78 2.81 14.71 13.83
CA LYS A 78 2.98 13.31 14.22
C LYS A 78 4.40 12.82 13.97
N ILE A 79 4.98 13.14 12.80
CA ILE A 79 6.35 12.77 12.45
C ILE A 79 7.34 13.43 13.42
N ALA A 80 7.16 14.70 13.75
CA ALA A 80 8.01 15.39 14.73
C ALA A 80 8.01 14.70 16.10
N LYS A 81 6.82 14.30 16.60
CA LYS A 81 6.69 13.54 17.85
C LYS A 81 7.38 12.17 17.78
N LEU A 82 7.27 11.46 16.65
CA LEU A 82 7.95 10.17 16.46
C LEU A 82 9.47 10.34 16.42
N LYS A 83 9.98 11.35 15.72
CA LYS A 83 11.42 11.66 15.69
C LYS A 83 11.98 11.94 17.09
N ALA A 84 11.25 12.70 17.92
CA ALA A 84 11.65 12.95 19.31
C ALA A 84 11.76 11.65 20.11
N LYS A 85 10.75 10.77 20.04
CA LYS A 85 10.76 9.45 20.70
C LYS A 85 11.91 8.56 20.22
N VAL A 86 12.22 8.57 18.93
CA VAL A 86 13.35 7.80 18.38
C VAL A 86 14.68 8.35 18.89
N LYS A 87 14.84 9.67 18.95
CA LYS A 87 16.05 10.31 19.48
C LYS A 87 16.29 9.95 20.94
N GLU A 88 15.25 9.97 21.77
CA GLU A 88 15.32 9.54 23.18
C GLU A 88 15.73 8.07 23.31
N ARG A 89 15.11 7.17 22.52
CA ARG A 89 15.47 5.75 22.51
C ARG A 89 16.90 5.52 22.05
N ASN A 90 17.35 6.22 21.01
CA ASN A 90 18.72 6.11 20.51
C ASN A 90 19.74 6.58 21.56
N ALA A 91 19.43 7.65 22.31
CA ALA A 91 20.27 8.09 23.42
C ALA A 91 20.38 7.03 24.52
N ALA A 92 19.25 6.38 24.88
CA ALA A 92 19.24 5.29 25.85
C ALA A 92 20.05 4.07 25.34
N PHE A 93 19.89 3.68 24.08
CA PHE A 93 20.69 2.59 23.49
C PHE A 93 22.18 2.93 23.44
N ALA A 94 22.54 4.16 23.12
CA ALA A 94 23.94 4.60 23.12
C ALA A 94 24.55 4.54 24.54
N ALA A 95 23.79 4.94 25.56
CA ALA A 95 24.22 4.82 26.96
C ALA A 95 24.43 3.36 27.38
N VAL A 96 23.47 2.48 27.07
CA VAL A 96 23.58 1.04 27.35
C VAL A 96 24.76 0.41 26.60
N HIS A 97 24.98 0.81 25.35
CA HIS A 97 26.12 0.33 24.57
C HIS A 97 27.46 0.81 25.16
N ALA A 98 27.54 2.06 25.63
CA ALA A 98 28.73 2.58 26.30
C ALA A 98 29.02 1.82 27.60
N GLU A 99 28.00 1.51 28.41
CA GLU A 99 28.15 0.69 29.60
C GLU A 99 28.57 -0.75 29.27
N LEU A 100 27.98 -1.36 28.25
CA LEU A 100 28.35 -2.71 27.77
C LEU A 100 29.81 -2.76 27.32
N MET A 101 30.28 -1.75 26.58
CA MET A 101 31.66 -1.64 26.14
C MET A 101 32.64 -1.41 27.30
N ARG A 102 32.20 -0.75 28.38
CA ARG A 102 32.99 -0.59 29.60
C ARG A 102 33.13 -1.90 30.37
N VAL A 103 32.05 -2.66 30.51
CA VAL A 103 32.02 -3.94 31.26
C VAL A 103 32.63 -5.08 30.44
N THR A 104 32.44 -5.04 29.13
CA THR A 104 32.86 -6.08 28.19
C THR A 104 33.46 -5.42 26.95
N PRO A 105 34.70 -4.93 27.05
CA PRO A 105 35.39 -4.42 25.88
C PRO A 105 35.51 -5.54 24.81
N PRO A 106 35.58 -5.15 23.53
CA PRO A 106 35.91 -6.10 22.48
C PRO A 106 37.26 -6.76 22.81
N PRO A 107 37.40 -8.08 22.59
CA PRO A 107 38.66 -8.76 22.86
C PRO A 107 39.77 -8.13 22.01
N SER A 108 40.94 -7.95 22.60
CA SER A 108 42.10 -7.48 21.84
C SER A 108 42.52 -8.55 20.82
N VAL A 109 43.26 -8.14 19.79
CA VAL A 109 43.82 -9.08 18.81
C VAL A 109 44.67 -10.15 19.51
N GLU A 110 45.40 -9.78 20.55
CA GLU A 110 46.18 -10.71 21.36
C GLU A 110 45.31 -11.72 22.12
N ASP A 111 44.16 -11.30 22.67
CA ASP A 111 43.24 -12.21 23.34
C ASP A 111 42.67 -13.25 22.37
N VAL A 112 42.34 -12.81 21.16
CA VAL A 112 41.87 -13.69 20.07
C VAL A 112 42.97 -14.69 19.68
N ILE A 113 44.21 -14.24 19.56
CA ILE A 113 45.36 -15.11 19.23
C ILE A 113 45.61 -16.12 20.35
N ARG A 114 45.61 -15.69 21.63
CA ARG A 114 45.80 -16.60 22.77
C ARG A 114 44.69 -17.64 22.86
N GLU A 115 43.44 -17.24 22.66
CA GLU A 115 42.31 -18.17 22.65
C GLU A 115 42.40 -19.16 21.47
N HIS A 116 42.78 -18.68 20.28
CA HIS A 116 43.01 -19.53 19.12
C HIS A 116 44.12 -20.56 19.39
N LEU A 117 45.28 -20.12 19.88
CA LEU A 117 46.39 -21.00 20.22
C LEU A 117 45.99 -22.02 21.29
N ARG A 118 45.25 -21.61 22.33
CA ARG A 118 44.72 -22.52 23.34
C ARG A 118 43.81 -23.60 22.74
N ARG A 119 42.87 -23.23 21.87
CA ARG A 119 42.00 -24.19 21.18
C ARG A 119 42.78 -25.13 20.27
N THR A 120 43.80 -24.63 19.56
CA THR A 120 44.67 -25.49 18.74
C THR A 120 45.46 -26.48 19.59
N ALA A 121 45.94 -26.07 20.78
CA ALA A 121 46.64 -26.95 21.71
C ALA A 121 45.72 -28.02 22.31
N GLU A 122 44.51 -27.64 22.72
CA GLU A 122 43.48 -28.58 23.20
C GLU A 122 43.06 -29.59 22.12
N HIS A 123 42.94 -29.15 20.86
CA HIS A 123 42.62 -30.00 19.71
C HIS A 123 43.78 -30.97 19.36
N ALA A 124 45.02 -30.50 19.45
CA ALA A 124 46.21 -31.32 19.26
C ALA A 124 46.37 -32.37 20.39
N ALA A 125 46.08 -31.99 21.63
CA ALA A 125 46.10 -32.90 22.79
C ALA A 125 45.02 -33.99 22.73
N GLY A 126 43.91 -33.74 22.03
CA GLY A 126 42.85 -34.72 21.77
C GLY A 126 43.17 -35.76 20.68
N GLY A 127 44.40 -35.78 20.13
CA GLY A 127 44.84 -36.77 19.14
C GLY A 127 44.45 -36.47 17.68
N ASN A 128 43.82 -35.32 17.42
CA ASN A 128 43.44 -34.90 16.07
C ASN A 128 44.56 -34.03 15.45
N VAL A 129 45.62 -34.67 14.95
CA VAL A 129 46.71 -33.99 14.26
C VAL A 129 46.53 -34.13 12.75
N ALA A 130 45.94 -33.12 12.08
CA ALA A 130 46.14 -32.90 10.64
C ALA A 130 45.61 -31.57 10.08
N ALA A 131 44.58 -30.94 10.65
CA ALA A 131 43.99 -29.72 10.07
C ALA A 131 44.11 -28.52 11.03
N PRO A 132 44.68 -27.37 10.60
CA PRO A 132 44.62 -26.14 11.38
C PRO A 132 43.14 -25.77 11.57
N VAL A 133 42.72 -25.60 12.83
CA VAL A 133 41.37 -25.13 13.15
C VAL A 133 41.24 -23.70 12.61
N GLU A 134 40.35 -23.45 11.66
CA GLU A 134 40.15 -22.10 11.14
C GLU A 134 39.73 -21.13 12.27
N PRO A 135 40.27 -19.90 12.29
CA PRO A 135 39.86 -18.90 13.27
C PRO A 135 38.40 -18.54 13.05
N VAL A 136 37.53 -18.98 13.98
CA VAL A 136 36.12 -18.61 13.94
C VAL A 136 35.97 -17.23 14.60
N PHE A 137 35.86 -16.19 13.77
CA PHE A 137 35.54 -14.84 14.21
C PHE A 137 34.06 -14.74 14.61
N ARG A 138 33.75 -15.11 15.86
CA ARG A 138 32.41 -14.87 16.41
C ARG A 138 32.38 -13.50 17.07
N SER A 139 31.44 -12.66 16.66
CA SER A 139 31.09 -11.50 17.46
C SER A 139 30.57 -12.00 18.83
N LYS A 140 30.80 -11.27 19.93
CA LYS A 140 30.22 -11.65 21.24
C LYS A 140 28.68 -11.73 21.17
N LEU A 141 28.04 -11.05 20.21
CA LEU A 141 26.62 -11.15 19.94
C LEU A 141 26.24 -12.55 19.42
N ASP A 142 27.05 -13.18 18.57
CA ASP A 142 26.84 -14.58 18.16
C ASP A 142 27.00 -15.57 19.32
N ALA A 143 27.95 -15.31 20.23
CA ALA A 143 28.13 -16.12 21.42
C ALA A 143 26.89 -16.05 22.34
N VAL A 144 26.36 -14.85 22.57
CA VAL A 144 25.13 -14.63 23.35
C VAL A 144 23.91 -15.24 22.66
N MET A 145 23.77 -15.10 21.34
CA MET A 145 22.66 -15.66 20.56
C MET A 145 22.72 -17.20 20.48
N SER A 146 23.91 -17.79 20.53
CA SER A 146 24.08 -19.25 20.58
C SER A 146 23.79 -19.86 21.96
N GLY A 147 23.98 -19.09 23.04
CA GLY A 147 23.69 -19.50 24.42
C GLY A 147 22.26 -19.16 24.88
N ALA A 148 21.51 -18.36 24.13
CA ALA A 148 20.13 -18.04 24.44
C ALA A 148 19.23 -19.27 24.23
N PRO A 149 18.33 -19.62 25.17
CA PRO A 149 17.41 -20.72 24.99
C PRO A 149 16.54 -20.46 23.76
N ARG A 150 16.67 -21.29 22.73
CA ARG A 150 15.82 -21.26 21.54
C ARG A 150 14.38 -21.54 21.96
N ARG A 151 13.61 -20.47 22.21
CA ARG A 151 12.18 -20.57 22.51
C ARG A 151 11.46 -20.96 21.22
N GLY A 152 11.35 -22.27 20.96
CA GLY A 152 10.75 -22.73 19.71
C GLY A 152 10.70 -24.24 19.44
N ALA A 153 11.00 -25.14 20.39
CA ALA A 153 10.58 -26.53 20.26
C ALA A 153 9.11 -26.63 20.68
N ARG A 154 8.22 -26.20 19.78
CA ARG A 154 6.77 -26.28 19.92
C ARG A 154 6.36 -27.75 19.86
N ASP A 155 5.59 -28.17 20.85
CA ASP A 155 5.00 -29.49 21.05
C ASP A 155 4.64 -30.23 19.76
N SER A 156 5.40 -31.27 19.42
CA SER A 156 5.04 -32.24 18.39
C SER A 156 4.15 -33.38 18.92
N ASN A 157 3.65 -33.31 20.16
CA ASN A 157 2.84 -34.37 20.77
C ASN A 157 1.33 -34.05 20.92
N ALA A 158 0.85 -32.90 20.42
CA ALA A 158 -0.57 -32.54 20.48
C ALA A 158 -1.43 -33.08 19.30
N ARG A 159 -0.97 -34.12 18.60
CA ARG A 159 -1.69 -34.73 17.47
C ARG A 159 -1.88 -36.25 17.62
N ARG A 160 -2.40 -36.68 18.77
CA ARG A 160 -2.90 -38.06 18.98
C ARG A 160 -4.15 -38.14 19.86
N ILE A 161 -5.05 -37.16 19.75
CA ILE A 161 -6.42 -37.29 20.28
C ILE A 161 -7.37 -36.67 19.25
N ARG A 162 -7.66 -37.42 18.18
CA ARG A 162 -8.84 -37.24 17.30
C ARG A 162 -8.88 -38.36 16.25
N SER A 163 -9.20 -39.58 16.68
CA SER A 163 -9.74 -40.65 15.83
C SER A 163 -10.21 -41.83 16.68
N LEU A 164 -11.22 -41.60 17.52
CA LEU A 164 -12.15 -42.63 18.03
C LEU A 164 -13.46 -41.90 18.37
N LEU A 165 -14.13 -41.45 17.31
CA LEU A 165 -15.59 -41.38 17.20
C LEU A 165 -15.93 -42.21 15.96
#